data_AF-A0A8X7Z559-F1
#
_entry.id   AF-A0A8X7Z559-F1
#
_cell.length_a   1.000
_cell.length_b   1.000
_cell.length_c   1.000
_cell.angle_alpha   90.00
_cell.angle_beta   90.00
_cell.angle_gamma   90.00
#
_symmetry.space_group_name_H-M   'P 1'
#
loop_
_entity.id
_entity.type
_entity.pdbx_description
1 polymer ?
#
loop_
_entity_poly.entity_id
_entity_poly.type
_entity_poly.pdbx_seq_one_letter_code
_entity_poly.pdbx_strand_id
1 'polypeptide(L)'
;MNNQIDDSIKNQVAALLRVINVTRFFKGDDVPCQIEEGLFLGSVGAATNKDALNSKNITHILTVANSLPPSYPNDFVYEVIGVADRNDTNLRQYFDKCFNFIDEAKRQGGGVLVHCFVGRSRSVTIVVAYLMKRNGMRLSEALAHVKSKRPQAGPNSGFISQLQDFEKSLQGALSLILLYVSLHNVSKEDVKKHKWTLRKYRTPLRRNIAFVIKKSK
;
A
#
# COMPACT_ATOMS: atom_id res chain seq x y z
N MET A 1 -31.26 -42.82 -5.57
CA MET A 1 -31.83 -41.62 -4.90
C MET A 1 -31.10 -41.21 -3.62
N ASN A 2 -30.63 -42.14 -2.76
CA ASN A 2 -29.91 -41.78 -1.52
C ASN A 2 -28.56 -41.06 -1.73
N ASN A 3 -27.76 -41.43 -2.74
CA ASN A 3 -26.44 -40.81 -2.94
C ASN A 3 -26.52 -39.32 -3.35
N GLN A 4 -27.54 -38.93 -4.11
CA GLN A 4 -27.67 -37.55 -4.58
C GLN A 4 -28.10 -36.59 -3.47
N ILE A 5 -28.90 -37.08 -2.51
CA ILE A 5 -29.29 -36.32 -1.30
C ILE A 5 -28.10 -36.18 -0.35
N ASP A 6 -27.31 -37.24 -0.17
CA ASP A 6 -26.09 -37.24 0.64
C ASP A 6 -25.01 -36.30 0.07
N ASP A 7 -24.80 -36.31 -1.25
CA ASP A 7 -23.86 -35.40 -1.92
C ASP A 7 -24.31 -33.93 -1.82
N SER A 8 -25.62 -33.66 -1.89
CA SER A 8 -26.17 -32.32 -1.69
C SER A 8 -25.91 -31.81 -0.26
N ILE A 9 -26.15 -32.65 0.76
CA ILE A 9 -25.91 -32.31 2.16
C ILE A 9 -24.42 -32.08 2.40
N LYS A 10 -23.54 -32.94 1.87
CA LYS A 10 -22.08 -32.78 1.95
C LYS A 10 -21.61 -31.45 1.35
N ASN A 11 -22.15 -31.08 0.18
CA ASN A 11 -21.82 -29.82 -0.47
C ASN A 11 -22.28 -28.60 0.35
N GLN A 12 -23.48 -28.66 0.95
CA GLN A 12 -23.99 -27.60 1.84
C GLN A 12 -23.13 -27.47 3.10
N VAL A 13 -22.76 -28.58 3.74
CA VAL A 13 -21.87 -28.59 4.92
C VAL A 13 -20.49 -28.01 4.56
N ALA A 14 -19.91 -28.40 3.43
CA ALA A 14 -18.64 -27.86 2.97
C ALA A 14 -18.71 -26.35 2.69
N ALA A 15 -19.80 -25.88 2.09
CA ALA A 15 -20.04 -24.45 1.88
C ALA A 15 -20.14 -23.69 3.20
N LEU A 16 -20.89 -24.21 4.18
CA LEU A 16 -21.02 -23.62 5.50
C LEU A 16 -19.67 -23.56 6.24
N LEU A 17 -18.88 -24.64 6.22
CA LEU A 17 -17.55 -24.65 6.82
C LEU A 17 -16.61 -23.62 6.18
N ARG A 18 -16.70 -23.42 4.86
CA ARG A 18 -15.95 -22.35 4.17
C ARG A 18 -16.36 -20.97 4.70
N VAL A 19 -17.65 -20.70 4.83
CA VAL A 19 -18.17 -19.42 5.35
C VAL A 19 -17.72 -19.20 6.79
N ILE A 20 -17.83 -20.21 7.66
CA ILE A 20 -17.38 -20.13 9.07
C ILE A 20 -15.89 -19.83 9.15
N ASN A 21 -15.06 -20.54 8.38
CA ASN A 21 -13.61 -20.35 8.37
C ASN A 21 -13.22 -18.96 7.86
N VAL A 22 -13.87 -18.47 6.79
CA VAL A 22 -13.67 -17.11 6.27
C VAL A 22 -14.06 -16.06 7.30
N THR A 23 -15.22 -16.23 7.95
CA THR A 23 -15.70 -15.30 8.99
C THR A 23 -14.76 -15.27 10.18
N ARG A 24 -14.31 -16.45 10.65
CA ARG A 24 -13.35 -16.58 11.75
C ARG A 24 -11.99 -15.97 11.37
N PHE A 25 -11.53 -16.14 10.13
CA PHE A 25 -10.32 -15.51 9.65
C PHE A 25 -10.41 -13.99 9.75
N PHE A 26 -11.48 -13.37 9.24
CA PHE A 26 -11.64 -11.92 9.30
C PHE A 26 -11.86 -11.39 10.72
N LYS A 27 -12.53 -12.15 11.59
CA LYS A 27 -12.61 -11.81 13.02
C LYS A 27 -11.25 -11.85 13.73
N GLY A 28 -10.32 -12.69 13.27
CA GLY A 28 -8.97 -12.76 13.83
C GLY A 28 -7.98 -11.75 13.25
N ASP A 29 -8.33 -11.08 12.15
CA ASP A 29 -7.51 -10.08 11.45
C ASP A 29 -8.27 -8.74 11.36
N ASP A 30 -8.90 -8.36 12.48
CA ASP A 30 -9.81 -7.23 12.59
C ASP A 30 -9.17 -5.95 13.15
N VAL A 31 -7.86 -5.98 13.44
CA VAL A 31 -7.10 -4.81 13.89
C VAL A 31 -6.17 -4.32 12.77
N PRO A 32 -6.25 -3.04 12.35
CA PRO A 32 -5.32 -2.47 11.39
C PRO A 32 -3.86 -2.59 11.85
N CYS A 33 -3.01 -3.21 11.02
CA CYS A 33 -1.59 -3.37 11.30
C CYS A 33 -0.83 -2.09 10.96
N GLN A 34 -0.16 -1.48 11.94
CA GLN A 34 0.61 -0.26 11.72
C GLN A 34 1.95 -0.57 11.03
N ILE A 35 2.18 0.07 9.87
CA ILE A 35 3.41 -0.09 9.08
C ILE A 35 4.39 1.05 9.37
N GLU A 36 3.88 2.28 9.41
CA GLU A 36 4.57 3.48 9.87
C GLU A 36 3.54 4.44 10.50
N GLU A 37 3.99 5.54 11.07
CA GLU A 37 3.10 6.57 11.62
C GLU A 37 2.08 7.03 10.56
N GLY A 38 0.79 6.93 10.90
CA GLY A 38 -0.32 7.29 10.02
C GLY A 38 -0.58 6.35 8.83
N LEU A 39 0.12 5.22 8.70
CA LEU A 39 -0.09 4.24 7.62
C LEU A 39 -0.36 2.84 8.18
N PHE A 40 -1.53 2.32 7.88
CA PHE A 40 -2.01 1.02 8.33
C PHE A 40 -2.34 0.10 7.15
N LEU A 41 -2.20 -1.19 7.38
CA LEU A 41 -2.47 -2.26 6.42
C LEU A 41 -3.41 -3.30 7.04
N GLY A 42 -4.38 -3.79 6.29
CA GLY A 42 -5.32 -4.78 6.83
C GLY A 42 -6.13 -5.56 5.78
N SER A 43 -7.04 -6.39 6.28
CA SER A 43 -8.06 -7.10 5.52
C SER A 43 -9.42 -6.41 5.61
N VAL A 44 -10.47 -7.05 5.08
CA VAL A 44 -11.86 -6.67 5.30
C VAL A 44 -12.20 -6.62 6.79
N GLY A 45 -11.71 -7.57 7.60
CA GLY A 45 -11.94 -7.56 9.05
C GLY A 45 -11.53 -6.23 9.66
N ALA A 46 -10.30 -5.80 9.40
CA ALA A 46 -9.76 -4.52 9.86
C ALA A 46 -10.55 -3.29 9.35
N ALA A 47 -11.06 -3.34 8.13
CA ALA A 47 -11.88 -2.27 7.55
C ALA A 47 -13.31 -2.23 8.11
N THR A 48 -13.77 -3.31 8.73
CA THR A 48 -15.11 -3.42 9.33
C THR A 48 -15.12 -3.17 10.84
N ASN A 49 -13.98 -3.14 11.51
CA ASN A 49 -13.90 -2.86 12.95
C ASN A 49 -13.79 -1.35 13.22
N LYS A 50 -14.93 -0.67 13.36
CA LYS A 50 -14.99 0.80 13.56
C LYS A 50 -14.22 1.26 14.80
N ASP A 51 -14.27 0.50 15.89
CA ASP A 51 -13.57 0.86 17.13
C ASP A 51 -12.05 0.78 16.96
N ALA A 52 -11.55 -0.25 16.26
CA ALA A 52 -10.14 -0.37 15.93
C ALA A 52 -9.66 0.73 14.97
N LEU A 53 -10.53 1.16 14.03
CA LEU A 53 -10.24 2.30 13.15
C LEU A 53 -10.12 3.61 13.95
N ASN A 54 -11.11 3.90 14.79
CA ASN A 54 -11.15 5.12 15.62
C ASN A 54 -9.99 5.19 16.62
N SER A 55 -9.73 4.09 17.34
CA SER A 55 -8.62 4.03 18.32
C SER A 55 -7.23 4.22 17.69
N LYS A 56 -7.10 4.05 16.38
CA LYS A 56 -5.88 4.27 15.61
C LYS A 56 -5.85 5.62 14.89
N ASN A 57 -6.83 6.49 15.16
CA ASN A 57 -7.00 7.78 14.50
C ASN A 57 -7.06 7.64 12.96
N ILE A 58 -7.65 6.54 12.45
CA ILE A 58 -7.81 6.35 11.00
C ILE A 58 -8.98 7.21 10.54
N THR A 59 -8.73 8.06 9.54
CA THR A 59 -9.74 8.95 8.95
C THR A 59 -10.02 8.61 7.49
N HIS A 60 -9.09 7.90 6.84
CA HIS A 60 -9.15 7.54 5.42
C HIS A 60 -9.01 6.03 5.23
N ILE A 61 -9.77 5.48 4.29
CA ILE A 61 -9.74 4.05 3.95
C ILE A 61 -9.56 3.89 2.44
N LEU A 62 -8.42 3.29 2.06
CA LEU A 62 -8.08 2.93 0.69
C LEU A 62 -8.38 1.45 0.47
N THR A 63 -9.43 1.17 -0.28
CA THR A 63 -9.86 -0.19 -0.65
C THR A 63 -9.26 -0.57 -2.00
N VAL A 64 -8.44 -1.63 -2.04
CA VAL A 64 -7.78 -2.13 -3.25
C VAL A 64 -8.35 -3.50 -3.62
N ALA A 65 -9.58 -3.50 -4.11
CA ALA A 65 -10.38 -4.69 -4.34
C ALA A 65 -11.65 -4.39 -5.16
N ASN A 66 -12.09 -5.35 -5.98
CA ASN A 66 -13.42 -5.33 -6.59
C ASN A 66 -14.53 -5.54 -5.56
N SER A 67 -15.68 -4.91 -5.78
CA SER A 67 -16.95 -5.23 -5.11
C SER A 67 -16.91 -5.17 -3.58
N LEU A 68 -16.07 -4.32 -3.01
CA LEU A 68 -16.06 -4.01 -1.57
C LEU A 68 -16.56 -2.59 -1.37
N PRO A 69 -17.85 -2.39 -1.02
CA PRO A 69 -18.37 -1.07 -0.73
C PRO A 69 -17.80 -0.54 0.60
N PRO A 70 -17.74 0.80 0.78
CA PRO A 70 -17.45 1.42 2.06
C PRO A 70 -18.37 0.92 3.18
N SER A 71 -17.80 0.42 4.28
CA SER A 71 -18.57 -0.05 5.45
C SER A 71 -19.22 1.10 6.23
N TYR A 72 -18.56 2.27 6.26
CA TYR A 72 -18.92 3.42 7.10
C TYR A 72 -18.78 4.73 6.31
N PRO A 73 -19.51 4.91 5.18
CA PRO A 73 -19.29 6.00 4.22
C PRO A 73 -19.47 7.41 4.81
N ASN A 74 -20.15 7.55 5.94
CA ASN A 74 -20.38 8.83 6.60
C ASN A 74 -19.34 9.16 7.67
N ASP A 75 -18.49 8.19 8.04
CA ASP A 75 -17.52 8.33 9.14
C ASP A 75 -16.07 8.45 8.66
N PHE A 76 -15.75 7.91 7.50
CA PHE A 76 -14.41 7.93 6.92
C PHE A 76 -14.45 8.39 5.47
N VAL A 77 -13.33 8.94 5.00
CA VAL A 77 -13.11 9.24 3.59
C VAL A 77 -12.64 7.97 2.89
N TYR A 78 -13.25 7.63 1.76
CA TYR A 78 -12.92 6.42 1.01
C TYR A 78 -12.32 6.72 -0.36
N GLU A 79 -11.39 5.86 -0.76
CA GLU A 79 -10.96 5.72 -2.15
C GLU A 79 -10.98 4.23 -2.51
N VAL A 80 -11.62 3.89 -3.63
CA VAL A 80 -11.79 2.49 -4.05
C VAL A 80 -11.13 2.26 -5.39
N ILE A 81 -10.11 1.40 -5.38
CA ILE A 81 -9.43 0.89 -6.57
C ILE A 81 -9.99 -0.49 -6.86
N GLY A 82 -10.96 -0.55 -7.77
CA GLY A 82 -11.61 -1.78 -8.21
C GLY A 82 -10.67 -2.65 -9.05
N VAL A 83 -9.93 -3.54 -8.40
CA VAL A 83 -9.02 -4.48 -9.06
C VAL A 83 -9.08 -5.91 -8.49
N ALA A 84 -8.87 -6.89 -9.38
CA ALA A 84 -8.70 -8.29 -9.04
C ALA A 84 -7.28 -8.61 -8.54
N ASP A 85 -7.12 -9.72 -7.83
CA ASP A 85 -5.81 -10.22 -7.40
C ASP A 85 -5.24 -11.22 -8.40
N ARG A 86 -4.92 -10.72 -9.59
CA ARG A 86 -4.42 -11.55 -10.69
C ARG A 86 -3.07 -11.04 -11.16
N ASN A 87 -2.24 -11.94 -11.68
CA ASN A 87 -0.91 -11.60 -12.17
C ASN A 87 -0.94 -10.66 -13.39
N ASP A 88 -2.04 -10.65 -14.15
CA ASP A 88 -2.28 -9.81 -15.33
C ASP A 88 -2.84 -8.42 -15.00
N THR A 89 -3.21 -8.16 -13.74
CA THR A 89 -3.78 -6.88 -13.33
C THR A 89 -2.69 -5.81 -13.26
N ASN A 90 -2.80 -4.74 -14.03
CA ASN A 90 -1.91 -3.58 -13.93
C ASN A 90 -2.30 -2.70 -12.74
N LEU A 91 -1.67 -2.92 -11.58
CA LEU A 91 -1.89 -2.13 -10.38
C LEU A 91 -1.03 -0.86 -10.36
N ARG A 92 0.10 -0.88 -11.06
CA ARG A 92 1.05 0.23 -11.17
C ARG A 92 0.38 1.54 -11.64
N GLN A 93 -0.57 1.46 -12.57
CA GLN A 93 -1.27 2.65 -13.08
C GLN A 93 -1.98 3.46 -12.00
N TYR A 94 -2.29 2.85 -10.85
CA TYR A 94 -2.98 3.49 -9.72
C TYR A 94 -2.04 4.00 -8.64
N PHE A 95 -0.72 3.78 -8.74
CA PHE A 95 0.23 4.11 -7.69
C PHE A 95 0.17 5.58 -7.27
N ASP A 96 0.24 6.52 -8.22
CA ASP A 96 0.21 7.94 -7.88
C ASP A 96 -1.11 8.36 -7.23
N LYS A 97 -2.24 7.81 -7.69
CA LYS A 97 -3.56 8.03 -7.10
C LYS A 97 -3.60 7.54 -5.65
N CYS A 98 -3.16 6.31 -5.40
CA CYS A 98 -3.07 5.74 -4.06
C CYS A 98 -2.13 6.53 -3.15
N PHE A 99 -0.96 6.94 -3.64
CA PHE A 99 0.01 7.71 -2.87
C PHE A 99 -0.53 9.09 -2.51
N ASN A 100 -1.25 9.74 -3.43
CA ASN A 100 -1.94 11.00 -3.17
C ASN A 100 -2.93 10.87 -2.02
N PHE A 101 -3.74 9.82 -2.02
CA PHE A 101 -4.72 9.56 -0.98
C PHE A 101 -4.06 9.28 0.38
N ILE A 102 -3.00 8.46 0.41
CA ILE A 102 -2.23 8.17 1.63
C ILE A 102 -1.63 9.46 2.20
N ASP A 103 -1.01 10.27 1.35
CA ASP A 103 -0.40 11.52 1.77
C ASP A 103 -1.40 12.55 2.28
N GLU A 104 -2.59 12.57 1.69
CA GLU A 104 -3.66 13.47 2.09
C GLU A 104 -4.13 13.17 3.50
N ALA A 105 -4.40 11.90 3.81
CA ALA A 105 -4.80 11.47 5.14
C ALA A 105 -3.78 11.91 6.21
N LYS A 106 -2.50 11.64 5.95
CA LYS A 106 -1.39 12.01 6.84
C LYS A 106 -1.27 13.52 7.00
N ARG A 107 -1.45 14.28 5.92
CA ARG A 107 -1.39 15.75 5.92
C ARG A 107 -2.52 16.39 6.74
N GLN A 108 -3.68 15.75 6.79
CA GLN A 108 -4.81 16.17 7.62
C GLN A 108 -4.67 15.76 9.10
N GLY A 109 -3.54 15.16 9.49
CA GLY A 109 -3.31 14.71 10.86
C GLY A 109 -3.99 13.39 11.22
N GLY A 110 -4.53 12.68 10.23
CA GLY A 110 -5.16 11.37 10.41
C GLY A 110 -4.29 10.21 9.91
N GLY A 111 -4.76 9.00 10.17
CA GLY A 111 -4.24 7.76 9.62
C GLY A 111 -5.02 7.28 8.39
N VAL A 112 -4.35 6.49 7.56
CA VAL A 112 -4.99 5.76 6.44
C VAL A 112 -4.87 4.26 6.63
N LEU A 113 -5.98 3.55 6.45
CA LEU A 113 -5.98 2.09 6.26
C LEU A 113 -5.93 1.77 4.76
N VAL A 114 -4.90 1.06 4.32
CA VAL A 114 -4.85 0.43 2.99
C VAL A 114 -5.23 -1.04 3.15
N HIS A 115 -6.35 -1.46 2.56
CA HIS A 115 -6.80 -2.85 2.68
C HIS A 115 -7.22 -3.44 1.34
N CYS A 116 -7.28 -4.76 1.29
CA CYS A 116 -7.97 -5.50 0.24
C CYS A 116 -8.87 -6.54 0.92
N PHE A 117 -9.16 -7.67 0.26
CA PHE A 117 -9.91 -8.75 0.89
C PHE A 117 -9.15 -9.33 2.10
N VAL A 118 -7.98 -9.94 1.86
CA VAL A 118 -7.19 -10.65 2.89
C VAL A 118 -6.06 -9.78 3.46
N GLY A 119 -5.76 -8.65 2.83
CA GLY A 119 -4.62 -7.82 3.23
C GLY A 119 -3.26 -8.46 2.93
N ARG A 120 -3.16 -9.32 1.91
CA ARG A 120 -1.95 -10.10 1.59
C ARG A 120 -1.21 -9.63 0.34
N SER A 121 -1.94 -9.31 -0.73
CA SER A 121 -1.34 -9.07 -2.05
C SER A 121 -1.59 -7.64 -2.53
N ARG A 122 -2.77 -7.31 -3.08
CA ARG A 122 -3.11 -5.97 -3.61
C ARG A 122 -2.74 -4.78 -2.69
N SER A 123 -3.22 -4.79 -1.45
CA SER A 123 -2.92 -3.70 -0.50
C SER A 123 -1.44 -3.66 -0.09
N VAL A 124 -0.80 -4.83 0.06
CA VAL A 124 0.65 -4.92 0.31
C VAL A 124 1.43 -4.30 -0.84
N THR A 125 1.05 -4.57 -2.09
CA THR A 125 1.71 -3.97 -3.26
C THR A 125 1.68 -2.45 -3.20
N ILE A 126 0.53 -1.85 -2.88
CA ILE A 126 0.40 -0.39 -2.74
C ILE A 126 1.29 0.14 -1.60
N VAL A 127 1.25 -0.49 -0.43
CA VAL A 127 2.05 -0.07 0.73
C VAL A 127 3.55 -0.19 0.43
N VAL A 128 4.00 -1.30 -0.16
CA VAL A 128 5.40 -1.51 -0.55
C VAL A 128 5.83 -0.47 -1.57
N ALA A 129 5.05 -0.25 -2.63
CA ALA A 129 5.36 0.78 -3.62
C ALA A 129 5.42 2.19 -3.00
N TYR A 130 4.51 2.49 -2.07
CA TYR A 130 4.51 3.76 -1.35
C TYR A 130 5.78 3.95 -0.52
N LEU A 131 6.19 2.93 0.24
CA LEU A 131 7.44 2.96 1.02
C LEU A 131 8.67 3.12 0.12
N MET A 132 8.73 2.40 -1.01
CA MET A 132 9.81 2.56 -1.99
C MET A 132 9.88 4.00 -2.50
N LYS A 133 8.74 4.57 -2.90
CA LYS A 133 8.66 5.94 -3.41
C LYS A 133 9.00 6.97 -2.35
N ARG A 134 8.49 6.83 -1.14
CA ARG A 134 8.56 7.88 -0.11
C ARG A 134 9.82 7.83 0.73
N ASN A 135 10.25 6.61 1.07
CA ASN A 135 11.36 6.39 1.97
C ASN A 135 12.64 6.04 1.20
N GLY A 136 12.58 5.88 -0.12
CA GLY A 136 13.73 5.51 -0.96
C GLY A 136 14.20 4.08 -0.73
N MET A 137 13.33 3.23 -0.18
CA MET A 137 13.63 1.82 0.07
C MET A 137 13.69 1.04 -1.24
N ARG A 138 14.58 0.05 -1.30
CA ARG A 138 14.53 -1.01 -2.31
C ARG A 138 13.29 -1.87 -2.11
N LEU A 139 12.87 -2.58 -3.16
CA LEU A 139 11.75 -3.52 -3.09
C LEU A 139 11.95 -4.54 -1.97
N SER A 140 13.14 -5.14 -1.89
CA SER A 140 13.46 -6.14 -0.86
C SER A 140 13.35 -5.56 0.56
N GLU A 141 13.83 -4.34 0.78
CA GLU A 141 13.79 -3.65 2.06
C GLU A 141 12.35 -3.28 2.46
N ALA A 142 11.59 -2.68 1.53
CA ALA A 142 10.21 -2.29 1.78
C ALA A 142 9.32 -3.52 2.06
N LEU A 143 9.49 -4.60 1.29
CA LEU A 143 8.73 -5.83 1.52
C LEU A 143 9.14 -6.52 2.81
N ALA A 144 10.43 -6.54 3.17
CA ALA A 144 10.89 -7.07 4.46
C ALA A 144 10.33 -6.26 5.64
N HIS A 145 10.33 -4.93 5.54
CA HIS A 145 9.73 -4.04 6.54
C HIS A 145 8.24 -4.36 6.74
N VAL A 146 7.46 -4.47 5.66
CA VAL A 146 6.04 -4.83 5.75
C VAL A 146 5.86 -6.23 6.34
N LYS A 147 6.66 -7.22 5.93
CA LYS A 147 6.60 -8.59 6.47
C LYS A 147 6.93 -8.67 7.96
N SER A 148 7.83 -7.82 8.46
CA SER A 148 8.16 -7.76 9.89
C SER A 148 6.96 -7.34 10.75
N LYS A 149 6.00 -6.59 10.18
CA LYS A 149 4.78 -6.14 10.84
C LYS A 149 3.57 -7.04 10.52
N ARG A 150 3.50 -7.54 9.29
CA ARG A 150 2.42 -8.40 8.78
C ARG A 150 3.02 -9.63 8.07
N PRO A 151 3.31 -10.72 8.80
CA PRO A 151 4.04 -11.88 8.26
C PRO A 151 3.42 -12.54 7.01
N GLN A 152 2.09 -12.50 6.90
CA GLN A 152 1.37 -13.04 5.75
C GLN A 152 1.44 -12.18 4.48
N ALA A 153 2.12 -11.03 4.51
CA ALA A 153 2.31 -10.17 3.35
C ALA A 153 3.04 -10.90 2.22
N GLY A 154 2.45 -10.89 1.03
CA GLY A 154 2.95 -11.59 -0.14
C GLY A 154 2.16 -11.19 -1.39
N PRO A 155 2.60 -10.14 -2.11
CA PRO A 155 2.10 -9.82 -3.43
C PRO A 155 2.17 -11.03 -4.36
N ASN A 156 1.21 -11.15 -5.27
CA ASN A 156 1.29 -12.13 -6.35
C ASN A 156 2.49 -11.84 -7.28
N SER A 157 2.86 -12.80 -8.12
CA SER A 157 4.07 -12.69 -8.95
C SER A 157 4.00 -11.53 -9.95
N GLY A 158 2.83 -11.24 -10.54
CA GLY A 158 2.66 -10.12 -11.45
C GLY A 158 2.86 -8.76 -10.76
N PHE A 159 2.40 -8.63 -9.52
CA PHE A 159 2.64 -7.43 -8.72
C PHE A 159 4.11 -7.31 -8.27
N ILE A 160 4.79 -8.41 -7.97
CA ILE A 160 6.24 -8.39 -7.72
C ILE A 160 6.99 -7.86 -8.95
N SER A 161 6.66 -8.33 -10.16
CA SER A 161 7.26 -7.81 -11.39
C SER A 161 7.01 -6.31 -11.59
N GLN A 162 5.78 -5.86 -11.35
CA GLN A 162 5.45 -4.43 -11.43
C GLN A 162 6.23 -3.58 -10.42
N LEU A 163 6.46 -4.10 -9.20
CA LEU A 163 7.28 -3.44 -8.18
C LEU A 163 8.76 -3.40 -8.58
N GLN A 164 9.30 -4.46 -9.18
CA GLN A 164 10.68 -4.48 -9.70
C GLN A 164 10.86 -3.43 -10.80
N ASP A 165 9.91 -3.32 -11.72
CA ASP A 165 9.95 -2.29 -12.75
C ASP A 165 9.74 -0.89 -12.16
N PHE A 166 9.02 -0.78 -11.04
CA PHE A 166 8.88 0.47 -10.30
C PHE A 166 10.19 0.91 -9.69
N GLU A 167 10.90 0.00 -9.03
CA GLU A 167 12.24 0.23 -8.50
C GLU A 167 13.21 0.74 -9.58
N LYS A 168 13.27 0.06 -10.75
CA LYS A 168 14.10 0.49 -11.89
C LYS A 168 13.76 1.92 -12.33
N SER A 169 12.47 2.24 -12.43
CA SER A 169 12.03 3.59 -12.83
C SER A 169 12.38 4.67 -11.81
N LEU A 170 12.42 4.35 -10.52
CA LEU A 170 12.83 5.28 -9.47
C LEU A 170 14.33 5.56 -9.52
N GLN A 171 15.15 4.52 -9.80
CA GLN A 171 16.60 4.66 -9.95
C GLN A 171 16.97 5.47 -11.19
N GLY A 172 16.29 5.22 -12.32
CA GLY A 172 16.49 5.99 -13.56
C GLY A 172 16.19 7.48 -13.38
N ALA A 173 15.09 7.82 -12.70
CA ALA A 173 14.76 9.21 -12.39
C ALA A 173 15.80 9.88 -11.50
N LEU A 174 16.35 9.17 -10.50
CA LEU A 174 17.41 9.70 -9.64
C LEU A 174 18.71 9.96 -10.42
N SER A 175 19.09 9.04 -11.32
CA SER A 175 20.27 9.19 -12.17
C SER A 175 20.18 10.41 -13.09
N LEU A 176 19.02 10.64 -13.72
CA LEU A 176 18.79 11.81 -14.58
C LEU A 176 18.86 13.13 -13.82
N ILE A 177 18.31 13.18 -12.60
CA ILE A 177 18.39 14.38 -11.76
C ILE A 177 19.85 14.66 -11.36
N LEU A 178 20.62 13.62 -11.00
CA LEU A 178 22.03 13.77 -10.66
C LEU A 178 22.86 14.23 -11.86
N LEU A 179 22.62 13.66 -13.05
CA LEU A 179 23.27 14.09 -14.28
C LEU A 179 22.93 15.54 -14.63
N TYR A 180 21.65 15.94 -14.53
CA TYR A 180 21.22 17.32 -14.78
C TYR A 180 21.91 18.32 -13.83
N VAL A 181 21.94 18.02 -12.52
CA VAL A 181 22.62 18.87 -11.52
C VAL A 181 24.12 18.99 -11.84
N SER A 182 24.75 17.90 -12.27
CA SER A 182 26.17 17.87 -12.66
C SER A 182 26.44 18.67 -13.94
N LEU A 183 25.62 18.51 -14.98
CA LEU A 183 25.81 19.17 -16.28
C LEU A 183 25.58 20.68 -16.22
N HIS A 184 24.64 21.14 -15.39
CA HIS A 184 24.26 22.55 -15.33
C HIS A 184 24.93 23.33 -14.18
N ASN A 185 25.92 22.74 -13.49
CA ASN A 185 26.61 23.34 -12.33
C ASN A 185 25.62 23.96 -11.31
N VAL A 186 24.46 23.32 -11.13
CA VAL A 186 23.41 23.85 -10.26
C VAL A 186 23.92 23.80 -8.83
N SER A 187 24.05 24.96 -8.18
CA SER A 187 24.64 25.03 -6.84
C SER A 187 23.75 24.34 -5.80
N LYS A 188 24.35 23.87 -4.70
CA LYS A 188 23.63 23.29 -3.56
C LYS A 188 22.58 24.25 -2.98
N GLU A 189 22.79 25.56 -3.12
CA GLU A 189 21.86 26.59 -2.67
C GLU A 189 20.71 26.83 -3.65
N ASP A 190 20.92 26.67 -4.96
CA ASP A 190 19.87 26.81 -5.98
C ASP A 190 18.86 25.66 -5.93
N VAL A 191 19.33 24.44 -5.63
CA VAL A 191 18.47 23.28 -5.36
C VAL A 191 17.63 23.49 -4.09
N LYS A 192 18.17 24.17 -3.07
CA LYS A 192 17.45 24.50 -1.83
C LYS A 192 16.46 25.66 -2.02
N LYS A 193 16.81 26.68 -2.83
CA LYS A 193 15.98 27.86 -3.15
C LYS A 193 14.74 27.48 -3.96
N HIS A 194 14.86 26.54 -4.90
CA HIS A 194 13.74 26.04 -5.72
C HIS A 194 12.87 24.97 -5.03
N LYS A 195 12.81 24.99 -3.69
CA LYS A 195 11.93 24.15 -2.87
C LYS A 195 10.45 24.22 -3.27
N TRP A 196 10.02 25.30 -3.95
CA TRP A 196 8.65 25.46 -4.42
C TRP A 196 8.39 24.74 -5.77
N THR A 197 9.35 24.77 -6.71
CA THR A 197 9.25 24.11 -8.04
C THR A 197 9.52 22.61 -8.01
N LEU A 198 10.15 22.09 -6.94
CA LEU A 198 10.34 20.64 -6.71
C LEU A 198 9.13 19.96 -6.03
N ARG A 199 8.03 20.70 -5.81
CA ARG A 199 6.77 20.17 -5.24
C ARG A 199 6.09 19.11 -6.13
N LYS A 200 6.50 19.00 -7.40
CA LYS A 200 6.11 17.92 -8.33
C LYS A 200 6.88 16.60 -8.12
N TYR A 201 8.00 16.62 -7.39
CA TYR A 201 8.83 15.43 -7.10
C TYR A 201 8.81 15.14 -5.59
N ARG A 202 7.75 14.45 -5.15
CA ARG A 202 7.50 14.03 -3.76
C ARG A 202 8.62 13.16 -3.18
N THR A 203 9.34 13.72 -2.19
CA THR A 203 9.82 13.18 -0.88
C THR A 203 11.08 12.29 -0.69
N PRO A 204 11.50 11.29 -1.50
CA PRO A 204 12.73 10.54 -1.18
C PRO A 204 14.00 11.35 -1.50
N LEU A 205 13.87 12.44 -2.26
CA LEU A 205 15.01 13.25 -2.70
C LEU A 205 15.73 13.94 -1.53
N ARG A 206 15.05 14.22 -0.40
CA ARG A 206 15.69 14.90 0.74
C ARG A 206 16.73 14.03 1.45
N ARG A 207 16.48 12.72 1.60
CA ARG A 207 17.44 11.79 2.23
C ARG A 207 18.60 11.43 1.30
N ASN A 208 18.33 11.27 0.00
CA ASN A 208 19.36 10.91 -0.98
C ASN A 208 20.29 12.09 -1.34
N ILE A 209 19.78 13.33 -1.37
CA ILE A 209 20.63 14.52 -1.50
C ILE A 209 21.55 14.67 -0.28
N ALA A 210 21.06 14.40 0.94
CA ALA A 210 21.89 14.43 2.14
C ALA A 210 22.99 13.36 2.15
N PHE A 211 22.72 12.16 1.60
CA PHE A 211 23.70 11.08 1.44
C PHE A 211 24.81 11.44 0.43
N VAL A 212 24.45 12.06 -0.69
CA VAL A 212 25.41 12.53 -1.72
C VAL A 212 26.29 13.67 -1.20
N ILE A 213 25.75 14.58 -0.39
CA ILE A 213 26.52 15.67 0.22
C ILE A 213 27.60 15.15 1.20
N LYS A 214 27.42 13.97 1.79
CA LYS A 214 28.35 13.41 2.79
C LYS A 214 29.51 12.60 2.18
N LYS A 215 29.38 12.12 0.93
CA LYS A 215 30.41 11.35 0.21
C LYS A 215 31.33 12.20 -0.69
N SER A 216 31.03 13.49 -0.89
CA SER A 216 31.85 14.43 -1.68
C SER A 216 32.86 15.21 -0.84
N LYS A 217 33.29 14.66 0.29
CA LYS A 217 34.34 15.19 1.16
C LYS A 217 35.37 14.10 1.41
#